data_AF-A0A1F8QV49-F1
#
_entry.id   AF-A0A1F8QV49-F1
#
_cell.length_a   1.000
_cell.length_b   1.000
_cell.length_c   1.000
_cell.angle_alpha   90.00
_cell.angle_beta   90.00
_cell.angle_gamma   90.00
#
_symmetry.space_group_name_H-M   'P 1'
#
loop_
_entity.id
_entity.type
_entity.pdbx_description
1 polymer ?
#
loop_
_entity_poly.entity_id
_entity_poly.type
_entity_poly.pdbx_seq_one_letter_code
_entity_poly.pdbx_strand_id
1 'polypeptide(L)' 'MKYVLDQAYVISRPIYPLTNFWWPWVKNYTGEYSVGYIMYETWAQWVWIDGALKTSMGR' A
#
# COMPACT_ATOMS: atom_id res chain seq x y z
N MET A 1 0.23 3.91 -15.17
CA MET A 1 0.43 4.90 -16.27
C MET A 1 0.73 4.28 -17.64
N LYS A 2 1.42 3.13 -17.76
CA LYS A 2 1.84 2.53 -19.06
C LYS A 2 0.79 2.54 -20.20
N TYR A 3 -0.48 2.29 -19.92
CA TYR A 3 -1.54 2.21 -20.95
C TYR A 3 -2.41 3.48 -21.11
N VAL A 4 -2.17 4.53 -20.32
CA VAL A 4 -3.03 5.74 -20.26
C VAL A 4 -2.26 7.05 -20.47
N LEU A 5 -0.94 7.00 -20.66
CA LEU A 5 -0.11 8.20 -20.85
C LEU A 5 -0.52 8.96 -22.13
N ASP A 6 -0.69 8.25 -23.25
CA ASP A 6 -1.04 8.86 -24.54
C ASP A 6 -2.47 9.43 -24.56
N GLN A 7 -3.33 8.98 -23.64
CA GLN A 7 -4.73 9.42 -23.58
C GLN A 7 -4.89 10.80 -22.91
N ALA A 8 -3.84 11.28 -22.22
CA ALA A 8 -3.80 12.60 -21.58
C ALA A 8 -4.97 12.92 -20.64
N TYR A 9 -5.57 11.91 -19.98
CA TYR A 9 -6.71 12.11 -19.07
C TYR A 9 -6.39 12.94 -17.83
N VAL A 10 -5.15 12.92 -17.34
CA VAL A 10 -4.74 13.61 -16.12
C VAL A 10 -3.31 14.17 -16.24
N ILE A 11 -3.06 15.31 -15.61
CA ILE A 11 -1.71 15.85 -15.41
C ILE A 11 -1.12 15.20 -14.16
N SER A 12 -0.04 14.43 -14.33
CA SER A 12 0.63 13.77 -13.20
C SER A 12 1.27 14.79 -12.27
N ARG A 13 0.94 14.74 -10.98
CA ARG A 13 1.57 15.57 -9.96
C ARG A 13 2.77 14.84 -9.36
N PRO A 14 3.86 15.55 -9.00
CA PRO A 14 4.95 14.94 -8.24
C PRO A 14 4.41 14.38 -6.92
N ILE A 15 4.78 13.14 -6.61
CA ILE A 15 4.49 12.52 -5.32
C ILE A 15 5.66 12.82 -4.37
N TYR A 16 5.35 13.24 -3.14
CA TYR A 16 6.35 13.47 -2.11
C TYR A 16 6.71 12.15 -1.41
N PRO A 17 7.90 12.02 -0.82
CA PRO A 17 8.25 10.85 -0.01
C PRO A 17 7.24 10.67 1.13
N LEU A 18 6.71 9.46 1.26
CA LEU A 18 5.79 9.07 2.32
C LEU A 18 6.50 8.23 3.36
N THR A 19 6.24 8.50 4.64
CA THR A 19 6.75 7.70 5.76
C THR A 19 5.57 7.01 6.42
N ASN A 20 5.40 5.72 6.15
CA ASN A 20 4.30 4.92 6.69
C ASN A 20 4.81 4.05 7.85
N PHE A 21 4.13 4.12 8.99
CA PHE A 21 4.41 3.27 10.15
C PHE A 21 3.24 2.31 10.36
N TRP A 22 3.54 1.01 10.33
CA TRP A 22 2.59 -0.04 10.63
C TRP A 22 3.00 -0.76 11.90
N TRP A 23 2.01 -1.37 12.55
CA TRP A 23 2.27 -2.28 13.65
C TRP A 23 3.18 -3.43 13.17
N PRO A 24 4.08 -3.93 14.04
CA PRO A 24 5.06 -4.95 13.64
C PRO A 24 4.43 -6.30 13.29
N TRP A 25 3.16 -6.50 13.68
CA TRP A 25 2.36 -7.66 13.33
C TRP A 25 1.69 -7.57 11.95
N VAL A 26 1.79 -6.44 11.24
CA VAL A 26 1.46 -6.37 9.80
C VAL A 26 2.64 -6.92 9.02
N LYS A 27 2.40 -7.97 8.24
CA LYS A 27 3.43 -8.64 7.44
C LYS A 27 3.16 -8.43 5.95
N ASN A 28 4.24 -8.47 5.17
CA ASN A 28 4.22 -8.35 3.71
C ASN A 28 3.82 -6.98 3.16
N TYR A 29 3.90 -5.94 3.98
CA TYR A 29 3.80 -4.56 3.52
C TYR A 29 5.20 -4.04 3.17
N THR A 30 5.38 -3.53 1.96
CA THR A 30 6.66 -2.99 1.46
C THR A 30 6.60 -1.51 1.07
N GLY A 31 5.48 -0.83 1.34
CA GLY A 31 5.27 0.59 1.02
C GLY A 31 4.24 0.83 -0.09
N GLU A 32 3.47 -0.20 -0.44
CA GLU A 32 2.50 -0.14 -1.50
C GLU A 32 1.35 0.82 -1.15
N TYR A 33 0.96 1.63 -2.12
CA TYR A 33 -0.29 2.40 -2.08
C TYR A 33 -1.38 1.75 -2.95
N SER A 34 -0.96 1.07 -4.01
CA SER A 34 -1.81 0.38 -4.97
C SER A 34 -1.08 -0.88 -5.44
N VAL A 35 -1.80 -2.01 -5.46
CA VAL A 35 -1.38 -3.26 -6.10
C VAL A 35 -2.32 -3.50 -7.27
N GLY A 36 -1.78 -3.57 -8.49
CA GLY A 36 -2.54 -3.74 -9.72
C GLY A 36 -2.61 -2.47 -10.58
N TYR A 37 -3.73 -2.27 -11.29
CA TYR A 37 -3.87 -1.21 -12.29
C TYR A 37 -4.89 -0.14 -11.86
N ILE A 38 -4.39 1.05 -11.50
CA ILE A 38 -5.18 2.27 -11.23
C ILE A 38 -6.36 2.01 -10.26
N MET A 39 -6.07 1.36 -9.13
CA MET A 39 -6.99 1.26 -8.01
C MET A 39 -6.26 1.63 -6.72
N TYR A 40 -6.82 2.56 -5.97
CA TYR A 40 -6.24 3.01 -4.71
C TYR A 40 -6.59 2.04 -3.58
N GLU A 41 -5.69 1.96 -2.58
CA GLU A 41 -5.92 1.24 -1.32
C GLU A 41 -6.12 -0.29 -1.47
N THR A 42 -5.76 -0.86 -2.62
CA THR A 42 -5.87 -2.31 -2.88
C THR A 42 -4.79 -3.15 -2.23
N TRP A 43 -3.83 -2.53 -1.52
CA TRP A 43 -2.69 -3.23 -0.92
C TRP A 43 -3.12 -4.10 0.28
N ALA A 44 -4.18 -3.70 1.00
CA ALA A 44 -4.57 -4.34 2.26
C ALA A 44 -4.97 -5.82 2.11
N GLN A 45 -5.42 -6.25 0.93
CA GLN A 45 -5.77 -7.65 0.66
C GLN A 45 -4.54 -8.56 0.47
N TRP A 46 -3.35 -7.99 0.30
CA TRP A 46 -2.10 -8.71 0.02
C TRP A 46 -1.15 -8.76 1.23
N VAL A 47 -1.59 -8.25 2.36
CA VAL A 47 -0.88 -8.30 3.64
C VAL A 47 -1.59 -9.26 4.60
N TRP A 48 -0.90 -9.69 5.65
CA TRP A 48 -1.50 -10.51 6.69
C TRP A 48 -1.11 -10.07 8.09
N ILE A 49 -1.88 -10.53 9.07
CA ILE A 49 -1.67 -10.24 10.48
C ILE A 49 -1.02 -11.45 11.16
N ASP A 50 0.11 -11.22 11.80
CA ASP A 50 0.71 -12.17 12.74
C ASP A 50 -0.08 -12.16 14.06
N GLY A 51 -0.97 -13.14 14.21
CA GLY A 51 -1.85 -13.24 15.39
C GLY A 51 -1.10 -13.51 16.70
N ALA A 52 0.02 -14.25 16.66
CA ALA A 52 0.81 -14.55 17.83
C ALA A 52 1.50 -13.28 18.35
N LEU A 53 2.15 -12.54 17.45
CA LEU A 53 2.81 -11.28 17.78
C LEU A 53 1.80 -10.24 18.28
N LYS A 54 0.64 -10.11 17.61
CA LYS A 54 -0.42 -9.20 18.05
C LYS A 54 -0.88 -9.52 19.47
N THR A 55 -1.08 -10.80 19.80
CA THR A 55 -1.49 -11.23 21.14
C THR A 55 -0.45 -10.88 22.20
N SER A 56 0.84 -11.06 21.91
CA SER A 56 1.92 -10.70 22.85
C SER A 56 2.02 -9.20 23.16
N MET A 57 1.39 -8.34 22.34
CA MET A 57 1.43 -6.89 22.49
C MET A 57 0.21 -6.29 23.23
N GLY A 58 -0.72 -7.11 23.73
CA GLY A 58 -1.79 -6.63 24.63
C GLY A 58 -3.24 -6.80 24.17
N ARG A 59 -3.50 -7.67 23.18
CA ARG A 59 -4.79 -7.90 22.49
C ARG A 59 -5.28 -6.73 21.63
#